data_AF-A0A348G4B7-F1
#
_entry.id   AF-A0A348G4B7-F1
#
_cell.length_a   1.000
_cell.length_b   1.000
_cell.length_c   1.000
_cell.angle_alpha   90.00
_cell.angle_beta   90.00
_cell.angle_gamma   90.00
#
_symmetry.space_group_name_H-M   'P 1'
#
loop_
_entity.id
_entity.type
_entity.pdbx_description
1 polymer ?
#
loop_
_entity_poly.entity_id
_entity_poly.type
_entity_poly.pdbx_seq_one_letter_code
_entity_poly.pdbx_strand_id
1 'polypeptide(L)' 'MIQISDLMIAHPELVSFRQLETLVEAAAASGEIHLYFDIKPEFADTPRDWDMRLELIFLSAQARPDAGTAQ' A
#
# COMPACT_ATOMS: atom_id res chain seq x y z
N MET A 1 -11.07 1.74 -2.12
CA MET A 1 -10.48 0.54 -2.78
C MET A 1 -9.22 0.99 -3.48
N ILE A 2 -8.09 0.36 -3.16
CA ILE A 2 -6.77 0.75 -3.66
C ILE A 2 -6.35 -0.22 -4.76
N GLN A 3 -5.79 0.31 -5.85
CA GLN A 3 -5.19 -0.49 -6.92
C GLN A 3 -3.74 -0.04 -7.12
N ILE A 4 -2.82 -0.98 -7.30
CA ILE A 4 -1.40 -0.65 -7.54
C ILE A 4 -1.23 0.27 -8.77
N SER A 5 -1.95 -0.04 -9.85
CA SER A 5 -1.96 0.77 -11.07
C SER A 5 -2.40 2.21 -10.80
N ASP A 6 -3.43 2.41 -9.97
CA ASP A 6 -3.95 3.73 -9.60
C ASP A 6 -2.92 4.52 -8.76
N LEU A 7 -2.30 3.88 -7.76
CA LEU A 7 -1.23 4.51 -6.97
C LEU A 7 -0.05 4.94 -7.83
N MET A 8 0.35 4.14 -8.83
CA MET A 8 1.43 4.49 -9.76
C MET A 8 1.07 5.64 -10.69
N ILE A 9 -0.18 5.71 -11.15
CA ILE A 9 -0.67 6.79 -12.02
C ILE A 9 -0.82 8.09 -11.22
N ALA A 10 -1.32 8.00 -9.98
CA ALA A 10 -1.49 9.14 -9.08
C ALA A 10 -0.15 9.69 -8.57
N HIS A 11 0.85 8.82 -8.41
CA HIS A 11 2.18 9.18 -7.93
C HIS A 11 3.27 8.80 -8.94
N PRO A 12 3.38 9.53 -10.06
CA PRO A 12 4.39 9.27 -11.08
C PRO A 12 5.83 9.53 -10.57
N GLU A 13 6.00 10.17 -9.41
CA GLU A 13 7.32 10.33 -8.76
C GLU A 13 7.81 9.09 -8.01
N LEU A 14 7.01 8.01 -7.97
CA LEU A 14 7.42 6.75 -7.36
C LEU A 14 8.60 6.15 -8.13
N VAL A 15 9.78 6.20 -7.52
CA VAL A 15 11.02 5.61 -8.08
C VAL A 15 11.43 4.33 -7.36
N SER A 16 10.71 3.89 -6.34
CA SER A 16 11.13 2.76 -5.49
C SER A 16 9.95 2.08 -4.82
N PHE A 17 10.09 0.76 -4.64
CA PHE A 17 9.09 -0.07 -3.98
C PHE A 17 8.78 0.41 -2.54
N ARG A 18 9.80 0.87 -1.80
CA ARG A 18 9.62 1.46 -0.47
C ARG A 18 8.63 2.62 -0.41
N GLN A 19 8.56 3.44 -1.45
CA GLN A 19 7.60 4.54 -1.48
C GLN A 19 6.17 4.03 -1.68
N LEU A 20 6.00 2.99 -2.52
CA LEU A 20 4.72 2.31 -2.69
C LEU A 20 4.25 1.68 -1.38
N GLU A 21 5.15 1.07 -0.61
CA GLU A 21 4.87 0.53 0.73
C GLU A 21 4.26 1.59 1.66
N THR A 22 4.85 2.78 1.71
CA THR A 22 4.33 3.89 2.53
C THR A 22 2.96 4.39 2.07
N LEU A 23 2.70 4.43 0.75
CA LEU A 23 1.39 4.81 0.23
C LEU A 23 0.31 3.78 0.60
N VAL A 24 0.63 2.50 0.49
CA VAL A 24 -0.28 1.41 0.87
C VAL A 24 -0.58 1.45 2.37
N GLU A 25 0.43 1.69 3.22
CA GLU A 25 0.26 1.88 4.66
C GLU A 25 -0.67 3.06 4.99
N ALA A 26 -0.43 4.23 4.39
CA ALA A 26 -1.22 5.42 4.64
C ALA A 26 -2.69 5.27 4.21
N ALA A 27 -2.91 4.61 3.08
CA ALA A 27 -4.24 4.36 2.57
C ALA A 27 -4.98 3.30 3.42
N ALA A 28 -4.30 2.23 3.85
CA ALA A 28 -4.84 1.27 4.81
C ALA A 28 -5.25 1.95 6.13
N ALA A 29 -4.41 2.84 6.65
CA ALA A 29 -4.68 3.61 7.87
C ALA A 29 -5.84 4.61 7.70
N SER A 30 -6.13 5.05 6.47
CA SER A 30 -7.24 5.96 6.17
C SER A 30 -8.62 5.26 6.20
N GLY A 31 -8.65 3.93 6.29
CA GLY A 31 -9.88 3.13 6.36
C GLY A 31 -10.21 2.35 5.09
N GLU A 32 -9.29 2.30 4.11
CA GLU A 32 -9.44 1.43 2.95
C GLU A 32 -9.37 -0.06 3.36
N ILE A 33 -10.37 -0.82 2.92
CA ILE A 33 -10.51 -2.26 3.22
C ILE A 33 -9.94 -3.19 2.16
N HIS A 34 -9.81 -2.74 0.91
CA HIS A 34 -9.35 -3.59 -0.20
C HIS A 34 -8.12 -3.02 -0.91
N LEU A 35 -7.12 -3.87 -1.08
CA LEU A 35 -5.91 -3.66 -1.90
C LEU A 35 -5.90 -4.65 -3.06
N TYR A 36 -5.73 -4.16 -4.28
CA TYR A 36 -5.71 -4.96 -5.51
C TYR A 36 -4.36 -4.91 -6.22
N PHE A 37 -3.78 -6.09 -6.44
CA PHE A 37 -2.51 -6.31 -7.12
C PHE A 37 -2.68 -6.48 -8.64
N ASP A 38 -3.24 -5.46 -9.28
CA ASP A 38 -3.56 -5.50 -10.72
C ASP A 38 -2.31 -5.49 -11.63
N ILE A 39 -1.27 -4.76 -11.22
CA ILE A 39 0.00 -4.66 -11.95
C ILE A 39 1.19 -4.97 -11.04
N LYS A 40 2.21 -5.61 -11.61
CA LYS A 40 3.48 -5.82 -10.92
C LYS A 40 4.30 -4.52 -10.93
N PRO A 41 4.76 -4.02 -9.77
CA PRO A 41 5.67 -2.88 -9.72
C PRO A 41 7.01 -3.16 -10.39
N GLU A 42 7.35 -2.38 -11.42
CA GLU A 42 8.62 -2.47 -12.16
C GLU A 42 9.76 -1.63 -11.54
N PHE A 43 9.73 -1.41 -10.22
CA PHE A 43 10.81 -0.69 -9.54
C PHE A 43 12.09 -1.54 -9.44
N ALA A 44 13.24 -0.88 -9.45
CA ALA A 44 14.55 -1.54 -9.33
C ALA A 44 14.73 -2.30 -8.00
N ASP A 45 14.04 -1.86 -6.95
CA ASP A 45 14.09 -2.45 -5.60
C ASP A 45 12.89 -3.37 -5.31
N THR A 46 12.05 -3.69 -6.30
CA THR A 46 10.89 -4.58 -6.11
C THR A 46 11.36 -5.98 -5.75
N PRO A 47 11.03 -6.51 -4.55
CA PRO A 47 11.39 -7.86 -4.16
C PRO A 47 10.55 -8.90 -4.91
N ARG A 48 10.94 -10.18 -4.83
CA ARG A 48 10.17 -11.27 -5.44
C ARG A 48 8.82 -11.47 -4.76
N ASP A 49 8.77 -11.33 -3.45
CA ASP A 49 7.59 -11.46 -2.58
C ASP A 49 6.89 -10.12 -2.33
N TRP A 50 6.84 -9.27 -3.36
CA TRP A 50 6.30 -7.92 -3.27
C TRP A 50 4.80 -7.91 -2.93
N ASP A 51 4.04 -8.85 -3.48
CA ASP A 51 2.61 -9.02 -3.23
C ASP A 51 2.33 -9.28 -1.75
N MET A 52 2.93 -10.32 -1.18
CA MET A 52 2.84 -10.66 0.23
C MET A 52 3.33 -9.52 1.13
N ARG A 53 4.39 -8.80 0.75
CA ARG A 53 4.89 -7.68 1.55
C ARG A 53 3.89 -6.53 1.61
N LEU A 54 3.30 -6.14 0.48
CA LEU A 54 2.27 -5.10 0.45
C LEU A 54 1.02 -5.54 1.20
N GLU A 55 0.62 -6.81 1.06
CA GLU A 55 -0.50 -7.39 1.81
C GLU A 55 -0.25 -7.32 3.32
N LEU A 56 0.94 -7.72 3.78
CA LEU A 56 1.32 -7.65 5.20
C LEU A 56 1.29 -6.22 5.72
N ILE A 57 1.83 -5.26 4.98
CA ILE A 57 1.81 -3.84 5.36
C ILE A 57 0.37 -3.36 5.46
N PHE A 58 -0.44 -3.62 4.45
CA PHE A 58 -1.84 -3.25 4.41
C PHE A 58 -2.64 -3.83 5.59
N LEU A 59 -2.48 -5.13 5.87
CA LEU A 59 -3.12 -5.79 7.00
C LEU A 59 -2.63 -5.26 8.34
N SER A 60 -1.32 -5.02 8.48
CA SER A 60 -0.74 -4.50 9.73
C SER A 60 -1.19 -3.07 10.03
N ALA A 61 -1.32 -2.23 9.00
CA ALA A 61 -1.80 -0.86 9.11
C ALA A 61 -3.30 -0.83 9.44
N GLN A 62 -4.12 -1.70 8.83
CA GLN A 62 -5.52 -1.85 9.22
C GLN A 62 -5.70 -2.38 10.64
N ALA A 63 -4.84 -3.32 11.07
CA ALA A 63 -4.87 -3.89 12.42
C ALA A 63 -4.45 -2.88 13.50
N ARG A 64 -3.91 -1.74 13.11
CA ARG A 64 -3.78 -0.56 13.94
C ARG A 64 -4.93 0.40 13.61
N PRO A 65 -6.17 0.11 14.08
CA PRO A 65 -7.15 1.18 14.14
C PRO A 65 -6.54 2.22 15.07
N ASP A 66 -6.41 3.44 14.58
CA ASP A 66 -5.98 4.56 15.39
C ASP A 66 -6.75 4.51 16.73
N ALA A 67 -6.02 4.58 17.84
CA ALA A 67 -6.56 4.67 19.19
C ALA A 67 -7.18 6.06 19.41
N GLY A 68 -8.18 6.38 18.58
CA GLY A 68 -8.63 7.73 18.29
C GLY A 68 -10.05 7.80 17.74
N THR A 69 -10.94 6.86 18.07
CA THR A 69 -12.37 7.14 18.07
C THR A 69 -12.80 7.38 19.51
N ALA A 70 -12.81 8.66 19.89
CA ALA A 70 -13.62 9.10 21.01
C ALA A 70 -15.08 8.68 20.74
N GLN A 71 -15.67 7.94 21.68
CA GLN A 71 -17.06 8.13 22.09
C GLN A 71 -17.21 7.75 23.56
#